data_AF-A0A820C6J0-F1
#
_entry.id   AF-A0A820C6J0-F1
#
_cell.length_a   1.000
_cell.length_b   1.000
_cell.length_c   1.000
_cell.angle_alpha   90.00
_cell.angle_beta   90.00
_cell.angle_gamma   90.00
#
_symmetry.space_group_name_H-M   'P 1'
#
loop_
_entity.id
_entity.type
_entity.pdbx_description
1 polymer ?
#
loop_
_entity_poly.entity_id
_entity_poly.type
_entity_poly.pdbx_seq_one_letter_code
_entity_poly.pdbx_strand_id
1 'polypeptide(L)' 'MGCVDQAKQIFEKILQPDRIGCTAMVNCYGLNGMDIQAIELYHEMPSELIDEVTHICVLNSYLHSRLM' A
#
# COMPACT_ATOMS: atom_id res chain seq x y z
N MET A 1 -14.63 4.78 -1.45
CA MET A 1 -14.65 4.28 -0.05
C MET A 1 -14.96 2.78 0.04
N GLY A 2 -16.00 2.24 -0.60
CA GLY A 2 -16.31 0.79 -0.48
C GLY A 2 -15.26 -0.20 -1.03
N CYS A 3 -14.44 0.17 -2.01
CA CYS A 3 -13.48 -0.77 -2.61
C CYS A 3 -12.25 -1.04 -1.74
N VAL A 4 -11.83 -0.08 -0.90
CA VAL A 4 -10.61 -0.23 -0.08
C VAL A 4 -10.84 -1.20 1.06
N ASP A 5 -11.98 -1.09 1.75
CA ASP A 5 -12.32 -1.99 2.87
C ASP A 5 -12.45 -3.44 2.40
N GLN A 6 -13.03 -3.66 1.21
CA GLN A 6 -13.12 -4.99 0.61
C GLN A 6 -11.75 -5.53 0.18
N ALA A 7 -10.91 -4.69 -0.45
CA ALA A 7 -9.56 -5.07 -0.82
C ALA A 7 -8.72 -5.44 0.42
N LYS A 8 -8.83 -4.64 1.49
CA LYS A 8 -8.19 -4.91 2.78
C LYS A 8 -8.66 -6.24 3.39
N GLN A 9 -9.96 -6.49 3.45
CA GLN A 9 -10.49 -7.76 4.00
C GLN A 9 -10.02 -8.99 3.22
N ILE A 10 -9.82 -8.88 1.91
CA ILE A 10 -9.28 -9.96 1.10
C ILE A 10 -7.78 -10.10 1.36
N PHE A 11 -7.05 -8.98 1.41
CA PHE A 11 -5.62 -8.94 1.66
C PHE A 11 -5.25 -9.54 3.03
N GLU A 12 -5.99 -9.21 4.09
CA GLU A 12 -5.79 -9.75 5.45
C GLU A 12 -6.03 -11.26 5.56
N LYS A 13 -6.75 -11.87 4.60
CA LYS A 13 -6.94 -13.34 4.55
C LYS A 13 -5.77 -14.05 3.88
N ILE A 14 -4.85 -13.32 3.26
CA ILE A 14 -3.69 -13.90 2.59
C ILE A 14 -2.59 -14.11 3.64
N LEU A 15 -2.29 -15.38 3.93
CA LEU A 15 -1.28 -15.75 4.95
C LEU A 15 0.13 -15.28 4.59
N GLN A 16 0.45 -15.25 3.29
CA GLN A 16 1.71 -14.75 2.73
C GLN A 16 1.38 -13.95 1.47
N PRO A 17 1.14 -12.64 1.60
CA PRO A 17 0.88 -11.81 0.43
C PRO A 17 2.13 -11.75 -0.45
N ASP A 18 1.92 -11.85 -1.76
CA ASP A 18 2.99 -11.72 -2.73
C ASP A 18 3.25 -10.25 -3.07
N ARG A 19 4.33 -9.99 -3.84
CA ARG A 19 4.71 -8.63 -4.25
C ARG A 19 3.57 -7.90 -4.94
N ILE A 20 2.83 -8.57 -5.82
CA ILE A 20 1.74 -7.97 -6.57
C ILE A 20 0.60 -7.55 -5.63
N GLY A 21 0.20 -8.43 -4.70
CA GLY A 21 -0.83 -8.13 -3.72
C GLY A 21 -0.46 -6.95 -2.81
N CYS A 22 0.77 -6.92 -2.31
CA CYS A 22 1.26 -5.82 -1.48
C CYS A 22 1.31 -4.49 -2.24
N THR A 23 1.91 -4.47 -3.43
CA THR A 23 1.98 -3.24 -4.26
C THR A 23 0.59 -2.75 -4.64
N ALA A 24 -0.33 -3.66 -4.98
CA ALA A 24 -1.72 -3.30 -5.28
C ALA A 24 -2.42 -2.66 -4.07
N MET A 25 -2.17 -3.17 -2.86
CA MET A 25 -2.80 -2.66 -1.65
C MET A 25 -2.21 -1.32 -1.20
N VAL A 26 -0.89 -1.13 -1.28
CA VAL A 26 -0.23 0.17 -1.07
C VAL A 26 -0.75 1.22 -2.04
N ASN A 27 -0.87 0.88 -3.33
CA ASN A 27 -1.42 1.79 -4.33
C ASN A 27 -2.91 2.09 -4.10
N CYS A 28 -3.68 1.09 -3.65
CA CYS A 28 -5.09 1.27 -3.28
C CYS A 28 -5.22 2.30 -2.15
N TYR A 29 -4.38 2.21 -1.12
CA TYR A 29 -4.35 3.20 -0.04
C TYR A 29 -3.91 4.59 -0.53
N GLY A 30 -2.83 4.68 -1.33
CA GLY A 30 -2.34 5.94 -1.87
C GLY A 30 -3.36 6.67 -2.75
N LEU A 31 -4.08 5.96 -3.61
CA LEU A 31 -5.13 6.54 -4.48
C LEU A 31 -6.37 7.02 -3.71
N ASN A 32 -6.57 6.56 -2.47
CA ASN A 32 -7.71 6.93 -1.64
C ASN A 32 -7.35 7.94 -0.53
N GLY A 33 -6.13 8.51 -0.54
CA GLY A 33 -5.68 9.44 0.51
C GLY A 33 -5.52 8.78 1.88
N MET A 34 -5.25 7.47 1.90
CA MET A 34 -5.02 6.67 3.10
C MET A 34 -3.52 6.46 3.30
N ASP A 35 -2.79 7.58 3.28
CA ASP A 35 -1.33 7.62 3.19
C ASP A 35 -0.67 6.89 4.37
N ILE A 36 -1.24 7.05 5.57
CA ILE A 36 -0.75 6.38 6.79
C ILE A 36 -0.82 4.86 6.63
N GLN A 37 -1.94 4.34 6.15
CA GLN A 37 -2.12 2.89 5.94
C GLN A 37 -1.21 2.37 4.82
N ALA A 38 -0.95 3.17 3.78
CA ALA A 38 0.00 2.84 2.73
C ALA A 38 1.43 2.70 3.28
N ILE A 39 1.83 3.60 4.19
CA ILE A 39 3.13 3.64 4.84
C ILE A 39 3.30 2.50 5.84
N GLU A 40 2.29 2.25 6.68
CA GLU A 40 2.30 1.15 7.64
C GLU A 40 2.45 -0.19 6.92
N LEU A 41 1.65 -0.43 5.86
CA LEU A 41 1.76 -1.64 5.08
C LEU A 41 3.14 -1.77 4.43
N TYR A 42 3.69 -0.68 3.88
CA TYR A 42 5.04 -0.70 3.32
C TYR A 42 6.12 -1.09 4.32
N HIS A 43 6.01 -0.63 5.57
CA HIS A 43 6.94 -1.00 6.63
C HIS A 43 6.78 -2.44 7.11
N GLU A 44 5.59 -3.01 7.01
CA GLU A 44 5.31 -4.41 7.36
C GLU A 44 5.68 -5.39 6.22
N MET A 45 5.91 -4.90 5.01
CA MET A 45 6.33 -5.75 3.88
C MET A 45 7.71 -6.37 4.12
N PRO A 46 7.87 -7.69 3.90
CA PRO A 46 9.17 -8.32 3.80
C PRO A 46 10.02 -7.60 2.76
N SER A 47 11.29 -7.35 3.08
CA SER A 47 12.23 -6.67 2.19
C SER A 47 12.39 -7.34 0.83
N GLU A 48 12.11 -8.64 0.73
CA GLU A 48 12.13 -9.39 -0.54
C GLU A 48 10.93 -9.08 -1.47
N LEU A 49 9.85 -8.52 -0.92
CA LEU A 49 8.64 -8.14 -1.66
C LEU A 49 8.63 -6.65 -2.03
N ILE A 50 9.56 -5.86 -1.49
CA ILE A 50 9.71 -4.44 -1.80
C ILE A 50 10.49 -4.29 -3.11
N ASP A 51 9.89 -3.61 -4.09
CA ASP A 51 10.56 -3.23 -5.34
C ASP A 51 10.65 -1.71 -5.50
N GLU A 52 11.37 -1.28 -6.54
CA GLU A 52 11.53 0.12 -6.93
C GLU A 52 10.19 0.84 -7.12
N VAL A 53 9.17 0.15 -7.65
CA VAL A 53 7.82 0.69 -7.88
C VAL A 53 7.12 0.99 -6.56
N THR A 54 7.21 0.08 -5.59
CA THR A 54 6.63 0.20 -4.25
C THR A 54 7.30 1.35 -3.51
N HIS A 55 8.61 1.49 -3.66
CA HIS A 55 9.39 2.59 -3.10
C HIS A 55 8.97 3.96 -3.69
N ILE A 56 8.71 4.03 -5.01
CA ILE A 56 8.20 5.24 -5.68
C ILE A 56 6.76 5.57 -5.26
N CYS A 57 5.90 4.56 -5.12
CA CYS A 57 4.52 4.74 -4.67
C CYS A 57 4.45 5.38 -3.28
N VAL A 58 5.27 4.91 -2.35
CA VAL A 58 5.36 5.48 -1.00
C VAL A 58 5.91 6.90 -1.01
N LEU A 59 6.98 7.15 -1.79
CA LEU A 59 7.50 8.52 -1.94
C LEU A 59 6.45 9.47 -2.53
N ASN A 60 5.65 9.02 -3.49
CA ASN A 60 4.57 9.81 -4.07
C ASN A 60 3.43 10.06 -3.08
N SER A 61 3.01 9.07 -2.28
CA SER A 61 1.99 9.30 -1.25
C SER A 61 2.48 10.28 -0.17
N TYR A 62 3.74 10.21 0.24
CA TYR A 62 4.36 11.21 1.13
C TYR A 62 4.45 12.61 0.52
N LEU A 63 4.71 12.74 -0.78
CA LEU A 63 4.78 14.05 -1.45
C LEU A 63 3.39 14.64 -1.66
N HIS A 64 2.39 13.81 -1.94
CA HIS A 64 1.00 14.24 -2.13
C HIS A 64 0.40 14.76 -0.82
N SER A 65 0.67 14.09 0.31
CA SER A 65 0.19 14.52 1.64
C SER A 65 0.82 15.83 2.14
N ARG A 66 1.94 16.26 1.53
CA ARG A 66 2.68 17.48 1.90
C ARG A 66 2.35 18.69 1.00
N LEU A 67 1.59 18.50 -0.08
CA LEU A 67 1.24 19.53 -1.07
C LEU A 67 -0.25 19.91 -1.08
N MET A 68 -1.06 19.34 -0.18
CA MET A 68 -2.45 19.78 0.09
C MET A 68 -2.55 20.52 1.42
#